data_AF-A0A2N2LDL4-F1
#
_entry.id   AF-A0A2N2LDL4-F1
#
_cell.length_a   1.000
_cell.length_b   1.000
_cell.length_c   1.000
_cell.angle_alpha   90.00
_cell.angle_beta   90.00
_cell.angle_gamma   90.00
#
_symmetry.space_group_name_H-M   'P 1'
#
loop_
_entity.id
_entity.type
_entity.pdbx_description
1 polymer ?
#
loop_
_entity_poly.entity_id
_entity_poly.type
_entity_poly.pdbx_seq_one_letter_code
_entity_poly.pdbx_strand_id
1 'polypeptide(L)'
;MVISHYRINMKDINNHCIVLVIAFLAMYLGISNLVARDLIQPAALMSAEASMIAGEQSVLDSIAIVRTKEIMQEFGFSDSYRLSEVADRLKIGDVKRWKTFLGLEPENSKLDSRSLRQLGITPLQAVLAQESTIYGFNELNTVSELSKALTIPSKYLKQKMGIDPLDRSVDNSSIQALDFSVDQINQIKLTFDKEKMALGGSITFVGLLVVFSALILTSIIIGKLQHFNAKQPKTKPIPTIKISKSGTVISSPRTMSQNVIVAAITALHIHNQTIEERKKLLLTFKRTPINLWHASNVINMPNREYMRRRS
;
A
#
# COMPACT_ATOMS: atom_id res chain seq x y z
N MET A 1 30.87 -38.09 -32.32
CA MET A 1 29.84 -37.04 -32.13
C MET A 1 29.88 -36.65 -30.66
N VAL A 2 30.45 -35.48 -30.38
CA VAL A 2 30.84 -35.02 -29.03
C VAL A 2 29.62 -34.42 -28.35
N ILE A 3 29.13 -35.03 -27.27
CA ILE A 3 28.10 -34.44 -26.41
C ILE A 3 28.83 -33.66 -25.31
N SER A 4 28.88 -32.35 -25.49
CA SER A 4 29.44 -31.38 -24.56
C SER A 4 28.61 -31.34 -23.27
N HIS A 5 29.25 -31.70 -22.15
CA HIS A 5 28.71 -31.51 -20.81
C HIS A 5 28.68 -30.01 -20.47
N TYR A 6 27.54 -29.35 -20.64
CA TYR A 6 27.29 -28.03 -20.05
C TYR A 6 27.00 -28.21 -18.55
N ARG A 7 28.06 -28.18 -17.73
CA ARG A 7 27.96 -28.15 -16.27
C ARG A 7 27.69 -26.69 -15.86
N ILE A 8 26.42 -26.29 -15.86
CA ILE A 8 26.01 -24.95 -15.39
C ILE A 8 26.37 -24.84 -13.91
N ASN A 9 27.32 -23.95 -13.62
CA ASN A 9 27.93 -23.78 -12.31
C ASN A 9 26.92 -23.06 -11.39
N MET A 10 26.46 -23.71 -10.31
CA MET A 10 25.44 -23.17 -9.39
C MET A 10 25.81 -21.81 -8.75
N LYS A 11 27.09 -21.40 -8.79
CA LYS A 11 27.54 -20.09 -8.31
C LYS A 11 27.04 -18.92 -9.16
N ASP A 12 26.91 -19.08 -10.47
CA ASP A 12 26.47 -17.98 -11.35
C ASP A 12 24.99 -17.65 -11.17
N ILE A 13 24.15 -18.66 -10.90
CA ILE A 13 22.71 -18.48 -10.68
C ILE A 13 22.42 -17.72 -9.36
N ASN A 14 23.23 -17.97 -8.32
CA ASN A 14 23.09 -17.30 -7.03
C ASN A 14 23.45 -15.81 -7.12
N ASN A 15 24.52 -15.48 -7.85
CA ASN A 15 24.90 -14.09 -8.08
C ASN A 15 23.86 -13.36 -8.93
N HIS A 16 23.28 -14.01 -9.95
CA HIS A 16 22.21 -13.39 -10.74
C HIS A 16 20.92 -13.14 -9.94
N CYS A 17 20.50 -14.06 -9.06
CA CYS A 17 19.34 -13.83 -8.19
C CYS A 17 19.58 -12.71 -7.17
N ILE A 18 20.77 -12.66 -6.56
CA ILE A 18 21.11 -11.61 -5.58
C ILE A 18 21.17 -10.24 -6.27
N VAL A 19 21.78 -10.14 -7.45
CA VAL A 19 21.83 -8.90 -8.23
C VAL A 19 20.42 -8.44 -8.64
N LEU A 20 19.52 -9.37 -8.98
CA LEU A 20 18.15 -9.05 -9.38
C LEU A 20 17.29 -8.59 -8.18
N VAL A 21 17.50 -9.18 -7.00
CA VAL A 21 16.85 -8.74 -5.75
C VAL A 21 17.37 -7.38 -5.29
N ILE A 22 18.69 -7.13 -5.38
CA ILE A 22 19.29 -5.84 -5.04
C ILE A 22 18.84 -4.75 -6.02
N ALA A 23 18.76 -5.05 -7.32
CA ALA A 23 18.27 -4.12 -8.33
C ALA A 23 16.80 -3.75 -8.10
N PHE A 24 15.95 -4.72 -7.74
CA PHE A 24 14.55 -4.45 -7.39
C PHE A 24 14.41 -3.65 -6.09
N LEU A 25 15.22 -3.95 -5.06
CA LEU A 25 15.25 -3.18 -3.82
C LEU A 25 15.71 -1.74 -4.05
N ALA A 26 16.72 -1.53 -4.89
CA ALA A 26 17.19 -0.20 -5.28
C ALA A 26 16.14 0.58 -6.07
N MET A 27 15.41 -0.08 -6.97
CA MET A 27 14.30 0.53 -7.71
C MET A 27 13.15 0.93 -6.75
N TYR A 28 12.85 0.09 -5.76
CA TYR A 28 11.81 0.36 -4.75
C TYR A 28 12.22 1.49 -3.77
N LEU A 29 13.49 1.54 -3.36
CA LEU A 29 14.07 2.62 -2.55
C LEU A 29 14.18 3.94 -3.32
N GLY A 30 14.38 3.90 -4.64
CA GLY A 30 14.36 5.09 -5.49
C GLY A 30 12.97 5.72 -5.59
N ILE A 31 11.93 4.90 -5.77
CA ILE A 31 10.54 5.37 -5.89
C ILE A 31 10.02 5.91 -4.55
N SER A 32 10.39 5.30 -3.42
CA SER A 32 9.96 5.75 -2.08
C SER A 32 10.63 7.05 -1.62
N ASN A 33 11.89 7.30 -1.99
CA ASN A 33 12.55 8.58 -1.70
C ASN A 33 12.01 9.74 -2.54
N LEU A 34 11.47 9.47 -3.74
CA LEU A 34 10.81 10.48 -4.57
C LEU A 34 9.49 10.95 -3.92
N VAL A 35 8.75 10.03 -3.31
CA VAL A 35 7.47 10.31 -2.63
C VAL A 35 7.67 10.95 -1.25
N ALA A 36 8.75 10.62 -0.53
CA ALA A 36 9.01 11.18 0.80
C ALA A 36 9.45 12.66 0.78
N ARG A 37 10.05 13.15 -0.33
CA ARG A 37 10.40 14.56 -0.49
C ARG A 37 9.19 15.48 -0.69
N ASP A 38 8.05 14.96 -1.13
CA ASP A 38 6.83 15.74 -1.36
C ASP A 38 6.03 16.06 -0.08
N LEU A 39 6.38 15.47 1.07
CA LEU A 39 5.56 15.49 2.29
C LEU A 39 6.09 16.34 3.45
N ILE A 40 7.31 16.92 3.35
CA ILE A 40 7.94 17.62 4.48
C ILE A 40 8.25 19.08 4.11
N GLN A 41 7.24 19.96 4.09
CA GLN A 41 7.41 21.39 4.40
C GLN A 41 6.06 22.12 4.53
N PRO A 42 5.44 22.15 5.73
CA PRO A 42 4.28 23.03 5.98
C PRO A 42 4.49 24.08 7.11
N ALA A 43 5.72 24.39 7.53
CA ALA A 43 5.92 25.25 8.72
C ALA A 43 6.30 26.72 8.46
N ALA A 44 6.58 27.14 7.22
CA ALA A 44 7.15 28.48 6.94
C ALA A 44 6.20 29.48 6.25
N LEU A 45 4.94 29.11 5.98
CA LEU A 45 4.08 29.85 5.03
C LEU A 45 3.05 30.82 5.63
N MET A 46 2.91 30.92 6.96
CA MET A 46 1.83 31.73 7.56
C MET A 46 2.09 33.24 7.64
N SER A 47 3.29 33.74 7.28
CA SER A 47 3.59 35.18 7.35
C SER A 47 3.60 35.90 5.99
N ALA A 48 3.38 35.18 4.87
CA ALA A 48 3.44 35.73 3.51
C ALA A 48 2.06 36.00 2.88
N GLU A 49 0.98 35.44 3.42
CA GLU A 49 -0.38 35.61 2.87
C GLU A 49 -0.93 37.04 3.08
N ALA A 50 -0.58 37.71 4.17
CA ALA A 50 -1.18 39.01 4.51
C ALA A 50 -0.76 40.18 3.57
N SER A 51 0.40 40.10 2.90
CA SER A 51 0.88 41.15 2.01
C SER A 51 0.48 40.97 0.53
N MET A 52 0.07 39.77 0.11
CA MET A 52 -0.37 39.52 -1.28
C MET A 52 -1.85 39.90 -1.49
N ILE A 53 -2.70 39.66 -0.47
CA ILE A 53 -4.16 39.90 -0.53
C ILE A 53 -4.49 41.38 -0.85
N ALA A 54 -3.71 42.32 -0.32
CA ALA A 54 -3.96 43.75 -0.53
C ALA A 54 -3.55 44.26 -1.93
N GLY A 55 -2.52 43.66 -2.54
CA GLY A 55 -2.09 44.00 -3.91
C GLY A 55 -3.04 43.43 -4.96
N GLU A 56 -3.53 42.21 -4.73
CA GLU A 56 -4.40 41.46 -5.63
C GLU A 56 -5.78 42.14 -5.80
N GLN A 57 -6.37 42.68 -4.74
CA GLN A 57 -7.65 43.40 -4.80
C GLN A 57 -7.64 44.64 -5.71
N SER A 58 -6.55 45.41 -5.71
CA SER A 58 -6.45 46.62 -6.55
C SER A 58 -6.29 46.32 -8.05
N VAL A 59 -5.65 45.19 -8.36
CA VAL A 59 -5.47 44.70 -9.74
C VAL A 59 -6.78 44.08 -10.25
N LEU A 60 -7.48 43.34 -9.40
CA LEU A 60 -8.80 42.77 -9.69
C LEU A 60 -9.83 43.84 -10.07
N ASP A 61 -9.86 44.99 -9.37
CA ASP A 61 -10.77 46.10 -9.70
C ASP A 61 -10.47 46.71 -11.08
N SER A 62 -9.20 46.85 -11.45
CA SER A 62 -8.83 47.38 -12.77
C SER A 62 -9.18 46.41 -13.90
N ILE A 63 -8.95 45.11 -13.69
CA ILE A 63 -9.29 44.05 -14.66
C ILE A 63 -10.81 43.92 -14.79
N ALA A 64 -11.56 43.98 -13.69
CA ALA A 64 -13.02 43.93 -13.70
C ALA A 64 -13.62 45.10 -14.50
N ILE A 65 -13.06 46.31 -14.39
CA ILE A 65 -13.51 47.47 -15.19
C ILE A 65 -13.23 47.29 -16.68
N VAL A 66 -12.09 46.69 -17.06
CA VAL A 66 -11.81 46.39 -18.48
C VAL A 66 -12.78 45.32 -18.99
N ARG A 67 -12.97 44.24 -18.23
CA ARG A 67 -13.84 43.14 -18.62
C ARG A 67 -15.31 43.54 -18.73
N THR A 68 -15.81 44.40 -17.83
CA THR A 68 -17.18 44.94 -17.96
C THR A 68 -17.39 45.69 -19.28
N LYS A 69 -16.40 46.46 -19.76
CA LYS A 69 -16.48 47.14 -21.06
C LYS A 69 -16.50 46.17 -22.23
N GLU A 70 -15.71 45.10 -22.17
CA GLU A 70 -15.72 44.05 -23.18
C GLU A 70 -17.08 43.35 -23.24
N ILE A 71 -17.64 42.99 -22.09
CA ILE A 71 -18.96 42.35 -21.98
C ILE A 71 -20.07 43.24 -22.57
N MET A 72 -20.01 44.55 -22.30
CA MET A 72 -20.95 45.51 -22.88
C MET A 72 -20.87 45.55 -24.41
N GLN A 73 -19.68 45.35 -24.99
CA GLN A 73 -19.48 45.29 -26.45
C GLN A 73 -19.91 43.95 -27.04
N GLU A 74 -19.58 42.84 -26.37
CA GLU A 74 -19.84 41.48 -26.84
C GLU A 74 -21.32 41.10 -26.79
N PHE A 75 -22.00 41.41 -25.69
CA PHE A 75 -23.40 41.02 -25.46
C PHE A 75 -24.40 42.18 -25.65
N GLY A 76 -23.91 43.41 -25.81
CA GLY A 76 -24.72 44.57 -26.18
C GLY A 76 -25.75 45.00 -25.13
N PHE A 77 -25.51 44.73 -23.85
CA PHE A 77 -26.35 45.21 -22.74
C PHE A 77 -25.54 46.06 -21.76
N SER A 78 -26.23 46.96 -21.05
CA SER A 78 -25.66 47.89 -20.08
C SER A 78 -26.42 47.85 -18.76
N ASP A 79 -25.90 48.54 -17.75
CA ASP A 79 -26.47 48.62 -16.40
C ASP A 79 -27.89 49.19 -16.36
N SER A 80 -28.33 49.90 -17.41
CA SER A 80 -29.68 50.46 -17.50
C SER A 80 -30.75 49.45 -17.92
N TYR A 81 -30.35 48.29 -18.47
CA TYR A 81 -31.29 47.27 -18.93
C TYR A 81 -31.99 46.56 -17.78
N ARG A 82 -33.21 46.09 -18.04
CA ARG A 82 -34.00 45.31 -17.07
C ARG A 82 -33.44 43.91 -16.92
N LEU A 83 -33.61 43.33 -15.73
CA LEU A 83 -33.14 41.97 -15.45
C LEU A 83 -33.73 40.93 -16.43
N SER A 84 -35.01 41.07 -16.81
CA SER A 84 -35.65 40.21 -17.80
C SER A 84 -35.03 40.33 -19.20
N GLU A 85 -34.73 41.56 -19.64
CA GLU A 85 -34.12 41.82 -20.95
C GLU A 85 -32.69 41.28 -21.04
N VAL A 86 -31.95 41.33 -19.93
CA VAL A 86 -30.60 40.76 -19.81
C VAL A 86 -30.68 39.24 -19.85
N ALA A 87 -31.63 38.62 -19.14
CA ALA A 87 -31.84 37.17 -19.19
C ALA A 87 -32.15 36.68 -20.61
N ASP A 88 -32.98 37.42 -21.36
CA ASP A 88 -33.34 37.11 -22.75
C ASP A 88 -32.12 37.22 -23.68
N ARG A 89 -31.31 38.28 -23.54
CA ARG A 89 -30.10 38.49 -24.35
C ARG A 89 -29.02 37.46 -24.08
N LEU A 90 -28.86 37.08 -22.82
CA LEU A 90 -27.96 36.01 -22.38
C LEU A 90 -28.54 34.60 -22.66
N LYS A 91 -29.78 34.50 -23.16
CA LYS A 91 -30.47 33.23 -23.49
C LYS A 91 -30.49 32.25 -22.31
N ILE A 92 -30.81 32.74 -21.11
CA ILE A 92 -30.78 31.94 -19.88
C ILE A 92 -32.03 31.05 -19.81
N GLY A 93 -31.83 29.73 -19.81
CA GLY A 93 -32.93 28.77 -19.71
C GLY A 93 -33.61 28.71 -18.33
N ASP A 94 -32.83 28.89 -17.25
CA ASP A 94 -33.35 28.86 -15.86
C ASP A 94 -33.06 30.18 -15.12
N VAL A 95 -33.98 31.12 -15.28
CA VAL A 95 -33.91 32.46 -14.66
C VAL A 95 -33.95 32.37 -13.14
N LYS A 96 -34.61 31.36 -12.55
CA LYS A 96 -34.71 31.23 -11.09
C LYS A 96 -33.35 30.87 -10.50
N ARG A 97 -32.65 29.89 -11.07
CA ARG A 97 -31.28 29.54 -10.64
C ARG A 97 -30.33 30.70 -10.85
N TRP A 98 -30.43 31.41 -11.97
CA TRP A 98 -29.60 32.57 -12.23
C TRP A 98 -29.74 33.67 -11.18
N LYS A 99 -30.97 33.98 -10.75
CA LYS A 99 -31.23 34.90 -9.63
C LYS A 99 -30.55 34.48 -8.34
N THR A 100 -30.50 33.17 -8.04
CA THR A 100 -29.82 32.69 -6.82
C THR A 100 -28.31 32.97 -6.84
N PHE A 101 -27.66 32.83 -8.00
CA PHE A 101 -26.23 33.17 -8.15
C PHE A 101 -25.97 34.68 -8.09
N LEU A 102 -26.98 35.50 -8.41
CA LEU A 102 -26.95 36.95 -8.24
C LEU A 102 -27.26 37.40 -6.80
N GLY A 103 -27.58 36.48 -5.88
CA GLY A 103 -27.99 36.81 -4.51
C GLY A 103 -29.39 37.42 -4.42
N LEU A 104 -30.22 37.25 -5.45
CA LEU A 104 -31.58 37.73 -5.50
C LEU A 104 -32.59 36.64 -5.09
N GLU A 105 -33.75 37.07 -4.60
CA GLU A 105 -34.87 36.17 -4.31
C GLU A 105 -35.43 35.56 -5.60
N PRO A 106 -35.39 34.23 -5.78
CA PRO A 106 -35.73 33.59 -7.06
C PRO A 106 -37.22 33.68 -7.42
N GLU A 107 -38.10 33.77 -6.42
CA GLU A 107 -39.56 33.79 -6.61
C GLU A 107 -40.14 35.21 -6.77
N ASN A 108 -39.33 36.24 -6.52
CA ASN A 108 -39.81 37.61 -6.54
C ASN A 108 -39.85 38.15 -7.98
N SER A 109 -41.06 38.20 -8.55
CA SER A 109 -41.32 38.69 -9.92
C SER A 109 -41.16 40.21 -10.06
N LYS A 110 -41.16 40.97 -8.95
CA LYS A 110 -40.98 42.43 -9.00
C LYS A 110 -39.55 42.81 -9.40
N LEU A 111 -38.57 41.95 -9.10
CA LEU A 111 -37.16 42.18 -9.41
C LEU A 111 -36.87 42.10 -10.92
N ASP A 112 -37.69 41.39 -11.69
CA ASP A 112 -37.51 41.23 -13.14
C ASP A 112 -37.65 42.55 -13.91
N SER A 113 -38.50 43.44 -13.39
CA SER A 113 -38.79 44.75 -13.98
C SER A 113 -37.77 45.84 -13.61
N ARG A 114 -36.87 45.57 -12.65
CA ARG A 114 -35.85 46.52 -12.19
C ARG A 114 -34.63 46.47 -13.10
N SER A 115 -33.95 47.61 -13.22
CA SER A 115 -32.68 47.67 -13.96
C SER A 115 -31.52 47.11 -13.13
N LEU A 116 -30.48 46.61 -13.80
CA LEU A 116 -29.27 46.11 -13.15
C LEU A 116 -28.67 47.13 -12.17
N ARG A 117 -28.63 48.41 -12.57
CA ARG A 117 -28.18 49.53 -11.73
C ARG A 117 -28.99 49.70 -10.44
N GLN A 118 -30.31 49.51 -10.50
CA GLN A 118 -31.17 49.58 -9.31
C GLN A 118 -30.99 48.38 -8.37
N LEU A 119 -30.54 47.25 -8.92
CA LEU A 119 -30.24 46.03 -8.18
C LEU A 119 -28.79 46.02 -7.66
N GLY A 120 -27.96 47.00 -8.05
CA GLY A 120 -26.54 47.05 -7.69
C GLY A 120 -25.71 45.96 -8.36
N ILE A 121 -26.23 45.37 -9.45
CA ILE A 121 -25.59 44.27 -10.18
C ILE A 121 -24.81 44.84 -11.35
N THR A 122 -23.56 44.42 -11.52
CA THR A 122 -22.76 44.80 -12.68
C THR A 122 -23.00 43.85 -13.86
N PRO A 123 -22.77 44.29 -15.11
CA PRO A 123 -22.86 43.40 -16.28
C PRO A 123 -21.95 42.17 -16.16
N LEU A 124 -20.79 42.33 -15.53
CA LEU A 124 -19.87 41.23 -15.25
C LEU A 124 -20.51 40.19 -14.33
N GLN A 125 -21.14 40.60 -13.23
CA GLN A 125 -21.83 39.69 -12.32
C GLN A 125 -22.97 38.93 -13.01
N ALA A 126 -23.68 39.58 -13.93
CA ALA A 126 -24.73 38.94 -14.73
C ALA A 126 -24.19 37.78 -15.59
N VAL A 127 -23.05 37.99 -16.25
CA VAL A 127 -22.36 36.95 -17.06
C VAL A 127 -21.78 35.85 -16.19
N LEU A 128 -21.07 36.19 -15.11
CA LEU A 128 -20.51 35.18 -14.20
C LEU A 128 -21.60 34.30 -13.57
N ALA A 129 -22.75 34.89 -13.25
CA ALA A 129 -23.90 34.14 -12.76
C ALA A 129 -24.47 33.23 -13.84
N GLN A 130 -24.48 33.64 -15.11
CA GLN A 130 -24.88 32.77 -16.21
C GLN A 130 -23.93 31.57 -16.35
N GLU A 131 -22.62 31.79 -16.39
CA GLU A 131 -21.63 30.71 -16.45
C GLU A 131 -21.80 29.73 -15.29
N SER A 132 -22.01 30.27 -14.09
CA SER A 132 -22.25 29.47 -12.88
C SER A 132 -23.53 28.63 -13.00
N THR A 133 -24.58 29.13 -13.66
CA THR A 133 -25.80 28.33 -13.92
C THR A 133 -25.61 27.22 -14.93
N ILE A 134 -24.83 27.46 -15.99
CA ILE A 134 -24.68 26.52 -17.11
C ILE A 134 -23.64 25.45 -16.75
N TYR A 135 -22.49 25.87 -16.26
CA TYR A 135 -21.31 25.02 -16.08
C TYR A 135 -21.07 24.61 -14.62
N GLY A 136 -21.62 25.37 -13.66
CA GLY A 136 -21.37 25.19 -12.22
C GLY A 136 -20.09 25.86 -11.72
N PHE A 137 -19.43 26.66 -12.57
CA PHE A 137 -18.25 27.47 -12.26
C PHE A 137 -18.22 28.71 -13.17
N ASN A 138 -17.31 29.65 -12.91
CA ASN A 138 -17.18 30.91 -13.66
C ASN A 138 -15.71 31.19 -14.06
N GLU A 139 -15.49 32.22 -14.89
CA GLU A 139 -14.16 32.69 -15.34
C GLU A 139 -13.20 33.12 -14.20
N LEU A 140 -13.74 33.55 -13.05
CA LEU A 140 -12.95 34.07 -11.93
C LEU A 140 -12.52 32.99 -10.93
N ASN A 141 -13.11 31.79 -11.00
CA ASN A 141 -12.77 30.70 -10.11
C ASN A 141 -11.30 30.29 -10.27
N THR A 142 -10.67 29.97 -9.15
CA THR A 142 -9.28 29.52 -9.14
C THR A 142 -9.15 28.07 -9.63
N VAL A 143 -7.97 27.69 -10.11
CA VAL A 143 -7.66 26.31 -10.50
C VAL A 143 -7.97 25.31 -9.38
N SER A 144 -7.68 25.69 -8.12
CA SER A 144 -8.02 24.90 -6.94
C SER A 144 -9.52 24.74 -6.72
N GLU A 145 -10.30 25.82 -6.85
CA GLU A 145 -11.76 25.78 -6.70
C GLU A 145 -12.43 24.99 -7.82
N LEU A 146 -11.96 25.11 -9.06
CA LEU A 146 -12.44 24.32 -10.19
C LEU A 146 -12.23 22.83 -9.98
N SER A 147 -11.06 22.45 -9.46
CA SER A 147 -10.76 21.05 -9.20
C SER A 147 -11.78 20.44 -8.23
N LYS A 148 -12.21 21.21 -7.24
CA LYS A 148 -13.25 20.81 -6.28
C LYS A 148 -14.63 20.83 -6.90
N ALA A 149 -15.01 21.91 -7.58
CA ALA A 149 -16.33 22.07 -8.19
C ALA A 149 -16.60 21.01 -9.26
N LEU A 150 -15.60 20.66 -10.06
CA LEU A 150 -15.69 19.67 -11.14
C LEU A 150 -15.36 18.24 -10.68
N THR A 151 -14.86 18.06 -9.44
CA THR A 151 -14.36 16.77 -8.94
C THR A 151 -13.27 16.18 -9.86
N ILE A 152 -12.42 17.05 -10.43
CA ILE A 152 -11.30 16.66 -11.29
C ILE A 152 -10.01 16.88 -10.50
N PRO A 153 -9.06 15.92 -10.49
CA PRO A 153 -7.77 16.13 -9.85
C PRO A 153 -7.04 17.35 -10.45
N SER A 154 -6.58 18.28 -9.60
CA SER A 154 -5.88 19.50 -10.05
C SER A 154 -4.67 19.21 -10.94
N LYS A 155 -3.95 18.11 -10.68
CA LYS A 155 -2.83 17.64 -11.53
C LYS A 155 -3.26 17.32 -12.97
N TYR A 156 -4.39 16.64 -13.14
CA TYR A 156 -4.90 16.30 -14.47
C TYR A 156 -5.38 17.56 -15.20
N LEU A 157 -6.06 18.45 -14.47
CA LEU A 157 -6.56 19.71 -15.00
C LEU A 157 -5.40 20.60 -15.50
N LYS A 158 -4.35 20.79 -14.68
CA LYS A 158 -3.12 21.50 -15.09
C LYS A 158 -2.44 20.87 -16.30
N GLN A 159 -2.30 19.54 -16.30
CA GLN A 159 -1.70 18.82 -17.42
C GLN A 159 -2.46 19.06 -18.73
N LYS A 160 -3.80 19.05 -18.70
CA LYS A 160 -4.63 19.30 -19.90
C LYS A 160 -4.64 20.77 -20.33
N MET A 161 -4.40 21.69 -19.41
CA MET A 161 -4.17 23.10 -19.71
C MET A 161 -2.74 23.38 -20.22
N GLY A 162 -1.86 22.38 -20.30
CA GLY A 162 -0.48 22.59 -20.75
C GLY A 162 0.40 23.30 -19.73
N ILE A 163 -0.04 23.37 -18.47
CA ILE A 163 0.67 23.95 -17.33
C ILE A 163 1.43 22.81 -16.63
N ASP A 164 2.60 23.10 -16.07
CA ASP A 164 3.35 22.11 -15.28
C ASP A 164 2.48 21.61 -14.11
N PRO A 165 2.19 20.30 -14.00
CA PRO A 165 1.34 19.74 -12.94
C PRO A 165 1.88 19.98 -11.52
N LEU A 166 3.18 20.27 -11.38
CA LEU A 166 3.84 20.48 -10.10
C LEU A 166 3.91 21.95 -9.68
N ASP A 167 3.63 22.89 -10.59
CA ASP A 167 3.68 24.31 -10.28
C ASP A 167 2.49 24.72 -9.40
N ARG A 168 2.77 25.14 -8.16
CA ARG A 168 1.76 25.56 -7.18
C ARG A 168 1.42 27.05 -7.25
N SER A 169 2.22 27.85 -7.96
CA SER A 169 1.97 29.30 -8.09
C SER A 169 0.64 29.58 -8.80
N VAL A 170 0.24 28.66 -9.68
CA VAL A 170 -0.95 28.75 -10.52
C VAL A 170 -2.23 28.27 -9.82
N ASP A 171 -2.14 27.64 -8.64
CA ASP A 171 -3.31 27.08 -7.95
C ASP A 171 -4.35 28.14 -7.54
N ASN A 172 -3.87 29.35 -7.23
CA ASN A 172 -4.70 30.49 -6.82
C ASN A 172 -5.00 31.45 -7.98
N SER A 173 -4.45 31.20 -9.17
CA SER A 173 -4.74 32.02 -10.34
C SER A 173 -6.14 31.70 -10.86
N SER A 174 -6.89 32.74 -11.25
CA SER A 174 -8.16 32.57 -11.95
C SER A 174 -7.94 32.00 -13.35
N ILE A 175 -8.95 31.33 -13.88
CA ILE A 175 -8.94 30.80 -15.25
C ILE A 175 -8.67 31.90 -16.26
N GLN A 176 -9.32 33.05 -16.08
CA GLN A 176 -9.19 34.20 -16.96
C GLN A 176 -7.75 34.72 -16.99
N ALA A 177 -7.07 34.75 -15.84
CA ALA A 177 -5.67 35.18 -15.78
C ALA A 177 -4.72 34.21 -16.51
N LEU A 178 -5.15 32.97 -16.73
CA LEU A 178 -4.41 31.95 -17.46
C LEU A 178 -4.76 31.91 -18.95
N ASP A 179 -5.60 32.84 -19.44
CA ASP A 179 -6.06 32.94 -20.84
C ASP A 179 -6.82 31.70 -21.34
N PHE A 180 -7.56 31.04 -20.43
CA PHE A 180 -8.44 29.92 -20.78
C PHE A 180 -9.89 30.37 -20.80
N SER A 181 -10.68 29.78 -21.71
CA SER A 181 -12.13 29.99 -21.73
C SER A 181 -12.89 28.92 -20.94
N VAL A 182 -14.08 29.28 -20.47
CA VAL A 182 -14.99 28.37 -19.76
C VAL A 182 -15.33 27.14 -20.62
N ASP A 183 -15.46 27.33 -21.94
CA ASP A 183 -15.76 26.25 -22.88
C ASP A 183 -14.61 25.23 -22.99
N GLN A 184 -13.35 25.68 -22.97
CA GLN A 184 -12.19 24.79 -22.98
C GLN A 184 -12.16 23.90 -21.74
N ILE A 185 -12.49 24.45 -20.57
CA ILE A 185 -12.56 23.69 -19.33
C ILE A 185 -13.70 22.68 -19.36
N ASN A 186 -14.84 23.05 -19.93
CA ASN A 186 -15.94 22.11 -20.11
C ASN A 186 -15.56 20.95 -21.05
N GLN A 187 -14.78 21.21 -22.10
CA GLN A 187 -14.23 20.15 -22.96
C GLN A 187 -13.26 19.24 -22.20
N ILE A 188 -12.41 19.80 -21.33
CA ILE A 188 -11.53 19.01 -20.45
C ILE A 188 -12.37 18.12 -19.53
N LYS A 189 -13.44 18.65 -18.94
CA LYS A 189 -14.38 17.87 -18.10
C LYS A 189 -15.00 16.72 -18.87
N LEU A 190 -15.53 16.97 -20.08
CA LEU A 190 -16.13 15.93 -20.92
C LEU A 190 -15.11 14.84 -21.32
N THR A 191 -13.87 15.23 -21.55
CA THR A 191 -12.77 14.30 -21.84
C THR A 191 -12.44 13.45 -20.61
N PHE A 192 -12.33 14.09 -19.45
CA PHE A 192 -12.08 13.41 -18.18
C PHE A 192 -13.20 12.41 -17.85
N ASP A 193 -14.46 12.79 -18.00
CA ASP A 193 -15.58 11.89 -17.71
C ASP A 193 -15.61 10.64 -18.59
N LYS A 194 -15.11 10.74 -19.83
CA LYS A 194 -14.93 9.58 -20.72
C LYS A 194 -13.72 8.73 -20.32
N GLU A 195 -12.62 9.37 -19.94
CA GLU A 195 -11.35 8.69 -19.65
C GLU A 195 -11.22 8.18 -18.20
N LYS A 196 -12.06 8.63 -17.27
CA LYS A 196 -11.91 8.34 -15.82
C LYS A 196 -11.82 6.85 -15.50
N MET A 197 -12.58 6.01 -16.19
CA MET A 197 -12.57 4.56 -16.00
C MET A 197 -11.25 3.95 -16.48
N ALA A 198 -10.72 4.42 -17.61
CA ALA A 198 -9.45 3.95 -18.14
C ALA A 198 -8.28 4.40 -17.27
N LEU A 199 -8.29 5.65 -16.79
CA LEU A 199 -7.31 6.19 -15.85
C LEU A 199 -7.29 5.38 -14.55
N GLY A 200 -8.45 5.19 -13.90
CA GLY A 200 -8.56 4.38 -12.69
C GLY A 200 -8.15 2.92 -12.89
N GLY A 201 -8.56 2.32 -14.02
CA GLY A 201 -8.17 0.95 -14.38
C GLY A 201 -6.67 0.79 -14.58
N SER A 202 -6.00 1.77 -15.21
CA SER A 202 -4.55 1.73 -15.42
C SER A 202 -3.76 1.76 -14.10
N ILE A 203 -4.17 2.61 -13.15
CA ILE A 203 -3.51 2.75 -11.85
C ILE A 203 -3.66 1.47 -11.03
N THR A 204 -4.88 0.91 -10.99
CA THR A 204 -5.14 -0.35 -10.27
C THR A 204 -4.42 -1.53 -10.90
N PHE A 205 -4.34 -1.59 -12.24
CA PHE A 205 -3.59 -2.65 -12.94
C PHE A 205 -2.09 -2.60 -12.63
N VAL A 206 -1.48 -1.41 -12.65
CA VAL A 206 -0.06 -1.24 -12.27
C VAL A 206 0.15 -1.63 -10.82
N GLY A 207 -0.72 -1.18 -9.91
CA GLY A 207 -0.66 -1.57 -8.50
C GLY A 207 -0.75 -3.08 -8.29
N LEU A 208 -1.69 -3.73 -8.98
CA LEU A 208 -1.85 -5.19 -8.93
C LEU A 208 -0.60 -5.90 -9.45
N LEU A 209 -0.02 -5.43 -10.56
CA LEU A 209 1.19 -6.01 -11.15
C LEU A 209 2.37 -5.94 -10.18
N VAL A 210 2.55 -4.80 -9.49
CA VAL A 210 3.60 -4.65 -8.47
C VAL A 210 3.41 -5.64 -7.33
N VAL A 211 2.19 -5.75 -6.77
CA VAL A 211 1.90 -6.71 -5.69
C VAL A 211 2.12 -8.15 -6.15
N PHE A 212 1.68 -8.49 -7.37
CA PHE A 212 1.86 -9.82 -7.92
C PHE A 212 3.34 -10.17 -8.14
N SER A 213 4.14 -9.21 -8.61
CA SER A 213 5.58 -9.39 -8.78
C SER A 213 6.30 -9.65 -7.45
N ALA A 214 5.87 -8.98 -6.38
CA ALA A 214 6.41 -9.18 -5.03
C ALA A 214 6.05 -10.57 -4.48
N LEU A 215 4.81 -11.03 -4.69
CA LEU A 215 4.38 -12.38 -4.29
C LEU A 215 5.11 -13.48 -5.08
N ILE A 216 5.35 -13.28 -6.37
CA ILE A 216 6.13 -14.24 -7.17
C ILE A 216 7.56 -14.33 -6.64
N LEU A 217 8.21 -13.20 -6.38
CA LEU A 217 9.59 -13.19 -5.90
C LEU A 217 9.73 -13.89 -4.55
N THR A 218 8.82 -13.61 -3.61
CA THR A 218 8.79 -14.27 -2.30
C THR A 218 8.53 -15.77 -2.42
N SER A 219 7.62 -16.20 -3.30
CA SER A 219 7.38 -17.62 -3.59
C SER A 219 8.62 -18.33 -4.13
N ILE A 220 9.39 -17.68 -5.02
CA ILE A 220 10.64 -18.24 -5.54
C ILE A 220 11.67 -18.42 -4.41
N ILE A 221 11.82 -17.41 -3.55
CA ILE A 221 12.76 -17.44 -2.41
C ILE A 221 12.40 -18.58 -1.45
N ILE A 222 11.12 -18.72 -1.08
CA ILE A 222 10.64 -19.79 -0.20
C ILE A 222 10.87 -21.17 -0.85
N GLY A 223 10.56 -21.33 -2.14
CA GLY A 223 10.79 -22.58 -2.85
C GLY A 223 12.26 -23.00 -2.86
N LYS A 224 13.20 -22.04 -2.97
CA LYS A 224 14.64 -22.31 -2.86
C LYS A 224 15.06 -22.65 -1.43
N LEU A 225 14.57 -21.94 -0.42
CA LEU A 225 14.81 -22.26 0.99
C LEU A 225 14.33 -23.67 1.36
N GLN A 226 13.16 -24.08 0.87
CA GLN A 226 12.64 -25.43 1.09
C GLN A 226 13.51 -26.51 0.44
N HIS A 227 14.03 -26.25 -0.77
CA HIS A 227 14.96 -27.18 -1.44
C HIS A 227 16.31 -27.26 -0.72
N PHE A 228 16.79 -26.18 -0.10
CA PHE A 228 17.99 -26.20 0.74
C PHE A 228 17.77 -26.91 2.10
N ASN A 229 16.54 -26.87 2.65
CA ASN A 229 16.17 -27.60 3.86
C ASN A 229 15.70 -29.04 3.59
N ALA A 230 15.52 -29.42 2.32
CA ALA A 230 15.22 -30.79 1.96
C ALA A 230 16.44 -31.64 2.32
N LYS A 231 16.32 -32.41 3.41
CA LYS A 231 17.31 -33.39 3.86
C LYS A 231 17.85 -34.11 2.63
N GLN A 232 19.16 -34.02 2.41
CA GLN A 232 19.82 -34.70 1.30
C GLN A 232 19.26 -36.11 1.17
N PRO A 233 18.85 -36.56 -0.03
CA PRO A 233 18.39 -37.93 -0.21
C PRO A 233 19.50 -38.82 0.33
N LYS A 234 19.17 -39.64 1.36
CA LYS A 234 20.13 -40.47 2.08
C LYS A 234 21.09 -41.11 1.09
N THR A 235 22.30 -40.60 1.12
CA THR A 235 23.36 -40.82 0.16
C THR A 235 23.71 -42.30 0.18
N LYS A 236 23.26 -43.04 -0.84
CA LYS A 236 23.57 -44.46 -1.07
C LYS A 236 23.08 -45.37 0.07
N PRO A 237 22.66 -46.61 -0.22
CA PRO A 237 22.33 -47.56 0.85
C PRO A 237 23.60 -47.83 1.65
N ILE A 238 23.67 -47.28 2.87
CA ILE A 238 24.66 -47.68 3.86
C ILE A 238 24.50 -49.19 4.02
N PRO A 239 25.57 -50.00 3.87
CA PRO A 239 25.48 -51.45 3.98
C PRO A 239 25.03 -51.84 5.40
N THR A 240 23.73 -52.00 5.59
CA THR A 240 23.13 -52.40 6.86
C THR A 240 23.30 -53.90 7.06
N ILE A 241 24.10 -54.28 8.06
CA ILE A 241 24.18 -55.65 8.56
C ILE A 241 22.84 -55.97 9.23
N LYS A 242 22.10 -56.97 8.71
CA LYS A 242 20.85 -57.43 9.32
C LYS A 242 21.17 -58.52 10.35
N ILE A 243 20.86 -58.24 11.62
CA ILE A 243 21.10 -59.15 12.75
C ILE A 243 19.74 -59.68 13.25
N SER A 244 19.67 -60.97 13.55
CA SER A 244 18.50 -61.61 14.18
C SER A 244 18.33 -61.15 15.62
N LYS A 245 17.10 -61.24 16.18
CA LYS A 245 16.85 -61.02 17.61
C LYS A 245 17.67 -61.94 18.53
N SER A 246 18.18 -63.05 17.99
CA SER A 246 19.07 -64.01 18.67
C SER A 246 20.57 -63.69 18.56
N GLY A 247 20.95 -62.57 17.93
CA GLY A 247 22.36 -62.15 17.79
C GLY A 247 23.14 -62.79 16.64
N THR A 248 22.51 -63.63 15.82
CA THR A 248 23.14 -64.24 14.64
C THR A 248 23.03 -63.34 13.40
N VAL A 249 24.10 -63.28 12.61
CA VAL A 249 24.15 -62.50 11.35
C VAL A 249 23.37 -63.22 10.26
N ILE A 250 22.32 -62.59 9.72
CA ILE A 250 21.46 -63.18 8.70
C ILE A 250 22.00 -62.90 7.29
N SER A 251 22.57 -61.72 7.08
CA SER A 251 23.18 -61.34 5.79
C SER A 251 24.20 -60.22 5.97
N SER A 252 25.38 -60.40 5.37
CA SER A 252 26.43 -59.38 5.28
C SER A 252 26.76 -59.06 3.83
N PRO A 253 27.01 -57.79 3.46
CA PRO A 253 27.53 -57.43 2.14
C PRO A 253 28.93 -58.03 1.92
N ARG A 254 29.17 -58.56 0.70
CA ARG A 254 30.43 -59.26 0.33
C ARG A 254 31.70 -58.38 0.41
N THR A 255 31.56 -57.07 0.54
CA THR A 255 32.65 -56.09 0.52
C THR A 255 33.15 -55.70 1.91
N MET A 256 32.53 -56.20 2.99
CA MET A 256 32.86 -55.81 4.37
C MET A 256 33.81 -56.81 5.02
N SER A 257 34.86 -56.33 5.68
CA SER A 257 35.84 -57.21 6.35
C SER A 257 35.24 -57.88 7.59
N GLN A 258 35.61 -59.13 7.83
CA GLN A 258 35.13 -59.92 8.96
C GLN A 258 35.40 -59.23 10.30
N ASN A 259 36.53 -58.53 10.44
CA ASN A 259 36.88 -57.77 11.65
C ASN A 259 35.85 -56.68 11.98
N VAL A 260 35.30 -55.99 10.97
CA VAL A 260 34.30 -54.94 11.17
C VAL A 260 32.96 -55.56 11.59
N ILE A 261 32.61 -56.72 11.03
CA ILE A 261 31.40 -57.46 11.40
C ILE A 261 31.51 -57.93 12.86
N VAL A 262 32.64 -58.53 13.24
CA VAL A 262 32.90 -58.96 14.62
C VAL A 262 32.86 -57.77 15.58
N ALA A 263 33.51 -56.66 15.25
CA ALA A 263 33.49 -55.43 16.06
C ALA A 263 32.07 -54.86 16.23
N ALA A 264 31.24 -54.91 15.18
CA ALA A 264 29.85 -54.45 15.25
C ALA A 264 28.99 -55.35 16.14
N ILE A 265 29.17 -56.67 16.06
CA ILE A 265 28.44 -57.64 16.90
C ILE A 265 28.87 -57.51 18.36
N THR A 266 30.18 -57.41 18.63
CA THR A 266 30.69 -57.25 19.99
C THR A 266 30.26 -55.92 20.60
N ALA A 267 30.29 -54.83 19.83
CA ALA A 267 29.77 -53.54 20.28
C ALA A 267 28.27 -53.61 20.64
N LEU A 268 27.46 -54.31 19.84
CA LEU A 268 26.04 -54.51 20.12
C LEU A 268 25.82 -55.39 21.37
N HIS A 269 26.62 -56.44 21.54
CA HIS A 269 26.57 -57.31 22.71
C HIS A 269 26.92 -56.54 23.99
N ILE A 270 28.02 -55.80 23.99
CA ILE A 270 28.43 -54.92 25.09
C ILE A 270 27.32 -53.91 25.40
N HIS A 271 26.73 -53.29 24.37
CA HIS A 271 25.65 -52.33 24.58
C HIS A 271 24.43 -52.96 25.28
N ASN A 272 23.98 -54.14 24.84
CA ASN A 272 22.88 -54.84 25.49
C ASN A 272 23.21 -55.19 26.96
N GLN A 273 24.43 -55.67 27.22
CA GLN A 273 24.90 -55.94 28.57
C GLN A 273 24.89 -54.66 29.44
N THR A 274 25.34 -53.52 28.92
CA THR A 274 25.32 -52.26 29.67
C THR A 274 23.89 -51.79 29.98
N ILE A 275 22.92 -52.04 29.10
CA ILE A 275 21.51 -51.74 29.36
C ILE A 275 20.96 -52.62 30.48
N GLU A 276 21.27 -53.92 30.48
CA GLU A 276 20.87 -54.83 31.54
C GLU A 276 21.50 -54.45 32.88
N GLU A 277 22.78 -54.12 32.90
CA GLU A 277 23.49 -53.64 34.09
C GLU A 277 22.88 -52.34 34.62
N ARG A 278 22.58 -51.37 33.75
CA ARG A 278 21.87 -50.14 34.15
C ARG A 278 20.49 -50.42 34.73
N LYS A 279 19.74 -51.38 34.17
CA LYS A 279 18.44 -51.80 34.72
C LYS A 279 18.59 -52.46 36.09
N LYS A 280 19.61 -53.31 36.28
CA LYS A 280 19.93 -53.92 37.58
C LYS A 280 20.31 -52.87 38.62
N LEU A 281 21.15 -51.90 38.26
CA LEU A 281 21.51 -50.78 39.14
C LEU A 281 20.29 -49.90 39.49
N LEU A 282 19.43 -49.60 38.52
CA LEU A 282 18.18 -48.89 38.78
C LEU A 282 17.28 -49.64 39.76
N LEU A 283 17.21 -50.98 39.65
CA LEU A 283 16.46 -51.81 40.60
C LEU A 283 17.09 -51.79 42.00
N THR A 284 18.41 -51.70 42.13
CA THR A 284 19.06 -51.55 43.44
C THR A 284 18.81 -50.18 44.06
N PHE A 285 18.77 -49.10 43.26
CA PHE A 285 18.43 -47.76 43.75
C PHE A 285 16.94 -47.58 44.06
N LYS A 286 16.05 -48.31 43.38
CA LYS A 286 14.60 -48.31 43.67
C LYS A 286 14.18 -49.19 44.84
N ARG A 287 15.07 -50.06 45.37
CA ARG A 287 14.79 -50.69 46.66
C ARG A 287 14.75 -49.57 47.69
N THR A 288 13.59 -49.37 48.32
CA THR A 288 13.48 -48.48 49.48
C THR A 288 14.59 -48.89 50.46
N PRO A 289 15.40 -47.93 50.97
CA PRO A 289 16.34 -48.28 52.03
C PRO A 289 15.49 -48.87 53.15
N ILE A 290 15.63 -50.16 53.41
CA ILE A 290 14.97 -50.80 54.55
C ILE A 290 15.54 -50.03 55.74
N ASN A 291 14.69 -49.25 56.40
CA ASN A 291 15.11 -48.45 57.54
C ASN A 291 15.57 -49.43 58.63
N LEU A 292 16.89 -49.57 58.78
CA LEU A 292 17.52 -50.53 59.68
C LEU A 292 17.04 -50.32 61.12
N TRP A 293 16.64 -49.11 61.50
CA TRP A 293 16.03 -48.80 62.80
C TRP A 293 14.60 -49.35 62.96
N HIS A 294 13.79 -49.33 61.89
CA HIS A 294 12.46 -49.95 61.93
C HIS A 294 12.54 -51.48 61.84
N ALA A 295 13.51 -52.02 61.09
CA ALA A 295 13.74 -53.46 60.99
C ALA A 295 14.40 -54.04 62.25
N SER A 296 15.29 -53.29 62.93
CA SER A 296 15.90 -53.73 64.19
C SER A 296 14.86 -53.83 65.30
N ASN A 297 13.83 -52.98 65.34
CA ASN A 297 12.74 -53.12 66.30
C ASN A 297 11.90 -54.41 66.11
N VAL A 298 11.91 -55.03 64.93
CA VAL A 298 11.20 -56.30 64.68
C VAL A 298 12.11 -57.52 64.94
N ILE A 299 13.43 -57.36 64.79
CA ILE A 299 14.41 -58.44 64.89
C ILE A 299 15.08 -58.50 66.28
N ASN A 300 15.31 -57.36 66.94
CA ASN A 300 15.98 -57.22 68.24
C ASN A 300 15.02 -56.81 69.38
N MET A 301 13.78 -57.30 69.40
CA MET A 301 12.93 -57.16 70.60
C MET A 301 13.45 -58.08 71.71
N PRO A 302 14.00 -57.55 72.82
CA PRO A 302 14.62 -58.39 73.87
C PRO A 302 13.61 -59.30 74.58
N ASN A 303 12.32 -58.97 74.51
CA ASN A 303 11.22 -59.72 75.14
C ASN A 303 10.38 -60.58 74.17
N ARG A 304 10.80 -60.75 72.92
CA ARG A 304 10.05 -61.54 71.92
C ARG A 304 9.94 -63.02 72.32
N GLU A 305 10.98 -63.57 72.96
CA GLU A 305 11.00 -64.94 73.49
C GLU A 305 9.94 -65.15 74.60
N TYR A 306 9.72 -64.15 75.46
CA TYR A 306 8.76 -64.23 76.57
C TYR A 306 7.30 -64.15 76.12
N MET A 307 7.01 -63.36 75.07
CA MET A 307 5.65 -63.21 74.53
C MET A 307 5.18 -64.41 73.71
N ARG A 308 6.11 -65.22 73.18
CA ARG A 308 5.79 -66.41 72.40
C ARG A 308 5.33 -67.62 73.24
N ARG A 309 5.59 -67.62 74.56
CA ARG A 309 5.19 -68.71 75.47
C ARG A 309 3.84 -68.50 76.19
N ARG A 310 3.09 -67.44 75.87
CA ARG A 310 1.76 -67.16 76.44
C ARG A 310 0.60 -67.37 75.47
N SER A 311 0.85 -67.97 74.30
CA SER A 311 -0.19 -68.51 73.40
C SER A 311 -0.15 -70.02 73.39
#